data_AF-V9M5T5-F1
#
_entry.id   AF-V9M5T5-F1
#
_cell.length_a   1.000
_cell.length_b   1.000
_cell.length_c   1.000
_cell.angle_alpha   90.00
_cell.angle_beta   90.00
_cell.angle_gamma   90.00
#
_symmetry.space_group_name_H-M   'P 1'
#
loop_
_entity.id
_entity.type
_entity.pdbx_description
1 polymer ?
#
loop_
_entity_poly.entity_id
_entity_poly.type
_entity_poly.pdbx_seq_one_letter_code
_entity_poly.pdbx_strand_id
1 'polypeptide(L)' 'MTYKLDFLEEALAEWNKLNPSIKQPLKRKLIKVLENPRIPKKGEFQQHTHLI' A
#
# COMPACT_ATOMS: atom_id res chain seq x y z
N MET A 1 -11.41 -9.04 2.79
CA MET A 1 -11.03 -8.57 4.13
C MET A 1 -10.20 -7.31 3.94
N THR A 2 -10.68 -6.14 4.36
CA THR A 2 -9.91 -4.90 4.29
C THR A 2 -9.18 -4.69 5.61
N TYR A 3 -7.90 -4.35 5.54
CA TYR A 3 -7.11 -4.02 6.72
C TYR A 3 -7.42 -2.60 7.18
N LYS A 4 -7.30 -2.34 8.48
CA LYS A 4 -7.38 -0.98 9.01
C LYS A 4 -6.00 -0.35 8.92
N LEU A 5 -5.96 0.88 8.42
CA LEU A 5 -4.75 1.69 8.41
C LEU A 5 -4.63 2.43 9.73
N ASP A 6 -3.47 2.34 10.35
CA ASP A 6 -3.09 3.21 11.45
C ASP A 6 -1.70 3.77 11.18
N PHE A 7 -1.42 4.97 11.66
CA PHE A 7 -0.13 5.63 11.53
C PHE A 7 0.53 5.75 12.90
N LEU A 8 1.84 5.48 12.96
CA LEU A 8 2.65 5.97 14.06
C LEU A 8 2.58 7.50 14.10
N GLU A 9 2.68 8.09 15.28
CA GLU A 9 2.55 9.55 15.47
C GLU A 9 3.52 10.34 14.58
N GLU A 10 4.78 9.91 14.51
CA GLU A 10 5.82 10.50 13.66
C GLU A 10 5.46 10.39 12.17
N ALA A 11 4.97 9.22 11.74
CA ALA A 11 4.56 8.97 10.36
C ALA A 11 3.32 9.81 9.97
N LEU A 12 2.39 10.03 10.90
CA LEU A 12 1.24 10.90 10.69
C LEU A 12 1.67 12.37 10.56
N ALA A 13 2.61 12.81 11.39
CA ALA A 13 3.18 14.16 11.28
C ALA A 13 3.86 14.38 9.93
N GLU A 14 4.65 13.42 9.45
CA GLU A 14 5.26 13.46 8.12
C GLU A 14 4.20 13.45 7.00
N TRP A 15 3.22 12.56 7.10
CA TRP A 15 2.10 12.47 6.15
C TRP A 15 1.32 13.80 6.03
N ASN A 16 1.19 14.55 7.12
CA ASN A 16 0.53 15.85 7.13
C ASN A 16 1.36 16.97 6.52
N LYS A 17 2.70 16.85 6.51
CA LYS A 17 3.61 17.80 5.87
C LYS A 17 3.73 17.60 4.34
N LEU A 18 3.28 16.44 3.82
CA LEU A 18 3.36 16.15 2.38
C LEU A 18 2.51 17.12 1.55
N ASN A 19 3.10 17.60 0.45
CA ASN A 19 2.37 18.36 -0.58
C ASN A 19 1.20 17.51 -1.13
N PRO A 20 0.00 18.09 -1.36
CA PRO A 20 -1.15 17.38 -1.92
C PRO A 20 -0.85 16.56 -3.19
N SER A 21 0.03 17.08 -4.07
CA SER A 21 0.43 16.41 -5.32
C SER A 21 1.13 15.06 -5.07
N ILE A 22 1.85 14.92 -3.94
CA ILE A 22 2.51 13.68 -3.53
C ILE A 22 1.59 12.82 -2.65
N LYS A 23 0.81 13.46 -1.78
CA LYS A 23 -0.10 12.79 -0.83
C LYS A 23 -1.22 12.02 -1.53
N GLN A 24 -1.80 12.59 -2.60
CA GLN A 24 -2.91 11.96 -3.34
C GLN A 24 -2.53 10.61 -3.98
N PRO A 25 -1.45 10.49 -4.79
CA PRO A 25 -1.07 9.20 -5.37
C PRO A 25 -0.64 8.18 -4.31
N LEU A 26 0.02 8.61 -3.22
CA LEU A 26 0.33 7.73 -2.09
C LEU A 26 -0.93 7.19 -1.41
N LYS A 27 -1.94 8.04 -1.17
CA LYS A 27 -3.21 7.62 -0.57
C LYS A 27 -3.90 6.54 -1.41
N ARG A 28 -3.90 6.71 -2.74
CA ARG A 28 -4.45 5.71 -3.68
C ARG A 28 -3.72 4.37 -3.59
N LYS A 29 -2.39 4.39 -3.50
CA LYS A 29 -1.59 3.16 -3.31
C LYS A 29 -1.91 2.50 -1.96
N LEU A 30 -2.01 3.29 -0.90
CA LEU A 30 -2.30 2.79 0.45
C LEU A 30 -3.66 2.10 0.51
N ILE A 31 -4.69 2.67 -0.10
CA ILE A 31 -6.02 2.03 -0.22
C ILE A 31 -5.92 0.65 -0.89
N LYS A 32 -5.17 0.51 -1.98
CA LYS A 32 -4.96 -0.78 -2.64
C LYS A 32 -4.21 -1.79 -1.76
N VAL A 33 -3.21 -1.32 -1.01
CA VAL A 33 -2.48 -2.15 -0.05
C VAL A 33 -3.40 -2.66 1.07
N LEU A 34 -4.43 -1.90 1.47
CA LEU A 34 -5.40 -2.36 2.47
C LEU A 34 -6.30 -3.50 1.97
N GLU A 35 -6.41 -3.72 0.66
CA GLU A 35 -7.12 -4.88 0.09
C GLU A 35 -6.27 -6.15 0.22
N ASN A 36 -4.96 -6.04 -0.04
CA ASN A 36 -3.99 -7.12 0.14
C ASN A 36 -2.61 -6.57 0.55
N PRO A 37 -2.27 -6.56 1.85
CA PRO A 37 -1.06 -5.90 2.35
C PRO A 37 0.20 -6.72 2.10
N ARG A 38 0.06 -8.02 1.79
CA ARG A 38 1.18 -8.87 1.45
C ARG A 38 1.58 -8.63 0.00
N ILE A 39 2.47 -7.68 -0.21
CA ILE A 39 3.11 -7.46 -1.51
C ILE A 39 4.16 -8.57 -1.69
N PRO A 40 4.02 -9.46 -2.70
CA PRO A 40 5.01 -10.50 -2.93
C PRO A 40 6.36 -9.84 -3.27
N LYS A 41 7.44 -10.37 -2.72
CA LYS A 41 8.79 -9.95 -3.11
C LYS A 41 8.95 -10.18 -4.62
N LYS A 42 9.69 -9.29 -5.28
CA LYS A 42 10.05 -9.46 -6.69
C LYS A 42 10.88 -10.74 -6.83
N GLY A 43 10.21 -11.84 -7.19
CA GLY A 43 10.79 -13.20 -7.25
C GLY A 43 9.96 -14.29 -6.56
N GLU A 44 8.99 -13.96 -5.71
CA GLU A 44 8.30 -14.99 -4.91
C GLU A 44 6.97 -15.49 -5.51
N PHE A 45 6.30 -14.81 -6.46
CA PHE A 45 5.17 -15.40 -7.18
C PHE A 45 4.99 -14.86 -8.61
N GLN A 46 5.59 -15.55 -9.59
CA GLN A 46 5.04 -15.74 -10.93
C GLN A 46 5.21 -17.21 -11.34
N GLN A 47 4.74 -18.13 -10.50
CA GLN A 47 4.54 -19.50 -10.93
C GLN A 47 3.08 -19.83 -10.68
N HIS A 48 2.41 -20.19 -11.77
CA HIS A 48 1.04 -20.71 -11.82
C HIS A 48 -0.12 -19.71 -12.00
N THR A 49 -0.15 -19.05 -13.16
CA THR A 49 -1.42 -18.82 -13.87
C THR A 49 -1.20 -19.01 -15.36
N HIS A 50 -1.02 -20.27 -15.75
CA HIS A 50 -1.46 -20.79 -17.05
C HIS A 50 -2.14 -22.11 -16.71
N LEU A 51 -3.41 -22.03 -16.32
CA LEU A 51 -4.30 -23.17 -16.40
C LEU A 51 -4.86 -23.16 -17.82
N ILE A 52 -4.45 -24.19 -18.57
CA ILE A 52 -5.16 -24.91 -19.65
C ILE A 52 -6.35 -24.21 -20.31
#